data_AF-R7V409-F1
#
_entry.id   AF-R7V409-F1
#
_cell.length_a   1.000
_cell.length_b   1.000
_cell.length_c   1.000
_cell.angle_alpha   90.00
_cell.angle_beta   90.00
_cell.angle_gamma   90.00
#
_symmetry.space_group_name_H-M   'P 1'
#
loop_
_entity.id
_entity.type
_entity.pdbx_description
1 polymer ?
#
loop_
_entity_poly.entity_id
_entity_poly.type
_entity_poly.pdbx_seq_one_letter_code
_entity_poly.pdbx_strand_id
1 'polypeptide(L)'
;TASGPLRWECERHLTDHPLLGWDEIEDHLLKAFISTDHQDRLKEDLRRVRQKTHETLLSYNRRFREMARDAFPFPRNQEQERELITLYGKGLAKNEVAKKLASRGWPQDLEAALRATETMEASKTVYDRFDRHEAMEIGEMTRQPQPQQPSQPSLDIQRLHSHVAKLEAKLDRMQRPPPSSRKCFNCGREGHLARNCRELNRRQVHAPRAGSVNQVHNSKN
;
A
#
# COMPACT_ATOMS: atom_id res chain seq x y z
N THR A 1 44.13 -14.27 -39.59
CA THR A 1 45.54 -13.98 -39.28
C THR A 1 45.59 -12.68 -38.50
N ALA A 2 45.47 -12.75 -37.16
CA ALA A 2 45.71 -11.59 -36.32
C ALA A 2 47.23 -11.48 -36.13
N SER A 3 47.86 -10.47 -36.73
CA SER A 3 49.24 -10.10 -36.46
C SER A 3 49.19 -8.73 -35.79
N GLY A 4 49.63 -8.63 -34.55
CA GLY A 4 49.57 -7.38 -33.80
C GLY A 4 50.07 -7.50 -32.36
N PRO A 5 50.17 -6.38 -31.65
CA PRO A 5 50.69 -6.30 -30.27
C PRO A 5 49.95 -7.22 -29.30
N LEU A 6 48.63 -7.36 -29.47
CA LEU A 6 47.80 -8.28 -28.68
C LEU A 6 48.29 -9.72 -28.76
N ARG A 7 48.61 -10.20 -29.98
CA ARG A 7 49.06 -11.57 -30.18
C ARG A 7 50.41 -11.82 -29.52
N TRP A 8 51.34 -10.89 -29.66
CA TRP A 8 52.66 -10.98 -29.03
C TRP A 8 52.57 -11.02 -27.52
N GLU A 9 51.71 -10.19 -26.92
CA GLU A 9 51.51 -10.18 -25.47
C GLU A 9 50.86 -11.48 -24.97
N CYS A 10 49.84 -11.99 -25.69
CA CYS A 10 49.25 -13.30 -25.40
C CYS A 10 50.28 -14.44 -25.49
N GLU A 11 51.03 -14.52 -26.59
CA GLU A 11 52.03 -15.58 -26.81
C GLU A 11 53.15 -15.51 -25.75
N ARG A 12 53.61 -14.30 -25.40
CA ARG A 12 54.59 -14.10 -24.32
C ARG A 12 54.03 -14.55 -22.98
N HIS A 13 52.85 -14.08 -22.60
CA HIS A 13 52.27 -14.37 -21.29
C HIS A 13 51.95 -15.86 -21.10
N LEU A 14 51.47 -16.53 -22.15
CA LEU A 14 51.24 -17.98 -22.17
C LEU A 14 52.53 -18.79 -22.13
N THR A 15 53.62 -18.28 -22.71
CA THR A 15 54.94 -18.93 -22.64
C THR A 15 55.52 -18.87 -21.24
N ASP A 16 55.38 -17.72 -20.58
CA ASP A 16 55.87 -17.51 -19.21
C ASP A 16 54.99 -18.25 -18.18
N HIS A 17 53.71 -18.43 -18.47
CA HIS A 17 52.74 -19.04 -17.56
C HIS A 17 51.82 -20.05 -18.29
N PRO A 18 52.30 -21.27 -18.59
CA PRO A 18 51.59 -22.23 -19.43
C PRO A 18 50.36 -22.89 -18.78
N LEU A 19 50.12 -22.68 -17.48
CA LEU A 19 49.02 -23.29 -16.72
C LEU A 19 47.92 -22.29 -16.30
N LEU A 20 47.97 -21.04 -16.76
CA LEU A 20 46.97 -20.04 -16.39
C LEU A 20 45.59 -20.38 -16.97
N GLY A 21 44.56 -20.10 -16.17
CA GLY A 21 43.18 -20.12 -16.62
C GLY A 21 42.86 -18.95 -17.56
N TRP A 22 41.76 -19.07 -18.30
CA TRP A 22 41.30 -18.01 -19.20
C TRP A 22 41.05 -16.68 -18.47
N ASP A 23 40.53 -16.72 -17.24
CA ASP A 23 40.24 -15.52 -16.43
C ASP A 23 41.50 -14.71 -16.11
N GLU A 24 42.64 -15.38 -15.89
CA GLU A 24 43.91 -14.73 -15.56
C GLU A 24 44.56 -14.10 -16.80
N ILE A 25 44.43 -14.77 -17.95
CA ILE A 25 44.84 -14.24 -19.25
C ILE A 25 43.98 -13.02 -19.60
N GLU A 26 42.67 -13.10 -19.39
CA GLU A 26 41.75 -11.98 -19.60
C GLU A 26 42.13 -10.79 -18.73
N ASP A 27 42.36 -10.97 -17.43
CA ASP A 27 42.80 -9.92 -16.52
C ASP A 27 44.15 -9.29 -16.93
N HIS A 28 45.11 -10.11 -17.36
CA HIS A 28 46.39 -9.62 -17.89
C HIS A 28 46.20 -8.77 -19.15
N LEU A 29 45.38 -9.21 -20.10
CA LEU A 29 45.12 -8.47 -21.33
C LEU A 29 44.34 -7.18 -21.07
N LEU A 30 43.37 -7.22 -20.16
CA LEU A 30 42.67 -6.03 -19.71
C LEU A 30 43.67 -5.05 -19.08
N LYS A 31 44.57 -5.48 -18.18
CA LYS A 31 45.58 -4.58 -17.59
C LYS A 31 46.60 -4.05 -18.60
N ALA A 32 47.02 -4.89 -19.55
CA ALA A 32 48.04 -4.54 -20.54
C ALA A 32 47.52 -3.57 -21.62
N PHE A 33 46.26 -3.72 -22.03
CA PHE A 33 45.68 -2.96 -23.15
C PHE A 33 44.60 -1.95 -22.73
N ILE A 34 43.94 -2.17 -21.60
CA ILE A 34 43.01 -1.22 -21.00
C ILE A 34 43.75 -0.53 -19.86
N SER A 35 44.26 0.68 -20.16
CA SER A 35 44.93 1.51 -19.16
C SER A 35 44.09 1.64 -17.89
N THR A 36 44.72 1.65 -16.71
CA THR A 36 44.08 2.02 -15.44
C THR A 36 43.30 3.33 -15.56
N ASP A 37 43.80 4.24 -16.40
CA ASP A 37 43.18 5.50 -16.78
C ASP A 37 41.79 5.33 -17.43
N HIS A 38 41.51 4.22 -18.14
CA HIS A 38 40.18 3.96 -18.70
C HIS A 38 39.14 3.66 -17.62
N GLN A 39 39.47 2.78 -16.67
CA GLN A 39 38.58 2.46 -15.56
C GLN A 39 38.39 3.67 -14.63
N ASP A 40 39.45 4.46 -14.40
CA ASP A 40 39.34 5.68 -13.62
C ASP A 40 38.52 6.76 -14.34
N ARG A 41 38.64 6.88 -15.66
CA ARG A 41 37.75 7.72 -16.49
C ARG A 41 36.29 7.30 -16.37
N LEU A 42 35.97 6.01 -16.46
CA LEU A 42 34.60 5.51 -16.29
C LEU A 42 34.02 5.85 -14.92
N LYS A 43 34.81 5.71 -13.85
CA LYS A 43 34.42 6.10 -12.49
C LYS A 43 34.22 7.61 -12.37
N GLU A 44 35.09 8.41 -12.99
CA GLU A 44 34.97 9.86 -12.99
C GLU A 44 33.73 10.32 -13.76
N ASP A 45 33.44 9.70 -14.92
CA ASP A 45 32.24 9.93 -15.68
C ASP A 45 31.00 9.62 -14.84
N LEU A 46 30.97 8.47 -14.15
CA LEU A 46 29.88 8.11 -13.24
C LEU A 46 29.67 9.14 -12.12
N ARG A 47 30.75 9.70 -11.55
CA ARG A 47 30.66 10.75 -10.52
C ARG A 47 30.06 12.05 -11.06
N ARG A 48 30.20 12.32 -12.35
CA ARG A 48 29.67 13.51 -13.04
C ARG A 48 28.25 13.32 -13.56
N VAL A 49 27.71 12.11 -13.54
CA VAL A 49 26.35 11.81 -14.01
C VAL A 49 25.31 12.52 -13.13
N ARG A 50 24.47 13.32 -13.78
CA ARG A 50 23.29 13.96 -13.18
C ARG A 50 22.07 13.74 -14.05
N GLN A 51 20.90 13.71 -13.42
CA GLN A 51 19.61 13.67 -14.11
C GLN A 51 19.39 14.99 -14.87
N LYS A 52 19.01 14.89 -16.15
CA LYS A 52 18.70 16.06 -16.99
C LYS A 52 17.30 16.61 -16.66
N THR A 53 17.04 17.88 -16.95
CA THR A 53 15.78 18.58 -16.63
C THR A 53 14.53 17.95 -17.26
N HIS A 54 14.66 17.40 -18.46
CA HIS A 54 13.55 16.77 -19.21
C HIS A 54 13.64 15.24 -19.24
N GLU A 55 14.46 14.64 -18.40
CA GLU A 55 14.65 13.19 -18.34
C GLU A 55 13.79 12.55 -17.24
N THR A 56 13.06 11.49 -17.58
CA THR A 56 12.30 10.68 -16.62
C THR A 56 13.23 9.96 -15.65
N LEU A 57 12.79 9.66 -14.43
CA LEU A 57 13.65 8.93 -13.49
C LEU A 57 14.01 7.55 -14.05
N LEU A 58 13.08 6.88 -14.75
CA LEU A 58 13.36 5.60 -15.42
C LEU A 58 14.52 5.66 -16.44
N SER A 59 14.56 6.69 -17.29
CA SER A 59 15.65 6.88 -18.27
C SER A 59 16.98 7.14 -17.56
N TYR A 60 16.96 7.99 -16.53
CA TYR A 60 18.12 8.28 -15.71
C TYR A 60 18.64 7.02 -14.99
N ASN A 61 17.75 6.24 -14.38
CA ASN A 61 18.07 4.99 -13.70
C ASN A 61 18.74 3.99 -14.65
N ARG A 62 18.21 3.83 -15.86
CA ARG A 62 18.80 2.94 -16.87
C ARG A 62 20.24 3.35 -17.22
N ARG A 63 20.46 4.63 -17.52
CA ARG A 63 21.80 5.17 -17.81
C ARG A 63 22.75 5.03 -16.64
N PHE A 64 22.31 5.38 -15.44
CA PHE A 64 23.12 5.28 -14.23
C PHE A 64 23.53 3.82 -13.99
N ARG A 65 22.61 2.88 -14.17
CA ARG A 65 22.87 1.44 -14.02
C ARG A 65 23.88 0.92 -15.03
N GLU A 66 23.75 1.32 -16.30
CA GLU A 66 24.70 0.95 -17.36
C GLU A 66 26.10 1.48 -17.04
N MET A 67 26.23 2.76 -16.71
CA MET A 67 27.53 3.35 -16.34
C MET A 67 28.11 2.76 -15.05
N ALA A 68 27.27 2.43 -14.06
CA ALA A 68 27.70 1.76 -12.83
C ALA A 68 28.24 0.35 -13.09
N ARG A 69 27.67 -0.38 -14.05
CA ARG A 69 28.17 -1.70 -14.46
C ARG A 69 29.55 -1.60 -15.09
N ASP A 70 29.76 -0.61 -15.93
CA ASP A 70 31.00 -0.47 -16.67
C ASP A 70 32.14 0.09 -15.78
N ALA A 71 31.82 0.97 -14.83
CA ALA A 71 32.77 1.54 -13.87
C ALA A 71 33.08 0.62 -12.65
N PHE A 72 32.12 -0.20 -12.25
CA PHE A 72 32.24 -1.17 -11.16
C PHE A 72 31.70 -2.53 -11.64
N PRO A 73 32.53 -3.32 -12.34
CA PRO A 73 32.16 -4.66 -12.78
C PRO A 73 31.88 -5.59 -11.59
N PHE A 74 31.07 -6.62 -11.81
CA PHE A 74 30.77 -7.63 -10.79
C PHE A 74 31.95 -8.60 -10.61
N PRO A 75 32.18 -9.13 -9.39
CA PRO A 75 31.41 -8.93 -8.16
C PRO A 75 31.71 -7.59 -7.46
N ARG A 76 30.71 -7.01 -6.80
CA ARG A 76 30.83 -5.72 -6.10
C ARG A 76 30.96 -5.90 -4.59
N ASN A 77 31.84 -5.10 -3.98
CA ASN A 77 31.98 -5.01 -2.53
C ASN A 77 30.93 -4.09 -1.92
N GLN A 78 30.63 -4.28 -0.64
CA GLN A 78 29.66 -3.44 0.09
C GLN A 78 30.02 -1.95 0.05
N GLU A 79 31.31 -1.61 0.10
CA GLU A 79 31.75 -0.22 0.01
C GLU A 79 31.51 0.38 -1.38
N GLN A 80 31.68 -0.42 -2.45
CA GLN A 80 31.38 0.01 -3.82
C GLN A 80 29.87 0.21 -4.00
N GLU A 81 29.03 -0.66 -3.42
CA GLU A 81 27.58 -0.46 -3.44
C GLU A 81 27.17 0.82 -2.70
N ARG A 82 27.78 1.09 -1.53
CA ARG A 82 27.54 2.33 -0.79
C ARG A 82 27.99 3.58 -1.57
N GLU A 83 29.13 3.51 -2.27
CA GLU A 83 29.58 4.60 -3.15
C GLU A 83 28.56 4.84 -4.27
N LEU A 84 28.13 3.78 -4.97
CA LEU A 84 27.14 3.85 -6.04
C LEU A 84 25.82 4.47 -5.59
N ILE A 85 25.32 4.05 -4.44
CA ILE A 85 24.09 4.55 -3.83
C ILE A 85 24.22 6.05 -3.47
N THR A 86 25.38 6.45 -2.94
CA THR A 86 25.68 7.85 -2.62
C THR A 86 25.74 8.71 -3.88
N LEU A 87 26.41 8.23 -4.93
CA LEU A 87 26.49 8.93 -6.22
C LEU A 87 25.12 9.06 -6.87
N TYR A 88 24.31 8.01 -6.82
CA TYR A 88 22.94 8.00 -7.34
C TYR A 88 22.09 9.09 -6.67
N GLY A 89 22.08 9.15 -5.33
CA GLY A 89 21.34 10.17 -4.60
C GLY A 89 21.79 11.60 -4.89
N LYS A 90 23.10 11.82 -5.10
CA LYS A 90 23.67 13.13 -5.49
C LYS A 90 23.28 13.54 -6.91
N GLY A 91 23.08 12.57 -7.81
CA GLY A 91 22.78 12.81 -9.22
C GLY A 91 21.30 13.07 -9.53
N LEU A 92 20.39 12.78 -8.60
CA LEU A 92 18.95 13.03 -8.75
C LEU A 92 18.62 14.52 -8.85
N ALA A 93 17.73 14.90 -9.79
CA ALA A 93 17.34 16.30 -9.98
C ALA A 93 16.49 16.82 -8.81
N LYS A 94 15.65 15.97 -8.23
CA LYS A 94 14.76 16.31 -7.11
C LYS A 94 15.36 15.77 -5.81
N ASN A 95 15.91 16.69 -5.00
CA ASN A 95 16.50 16.36 -3.71
C ASN A 95 15.50 15.66 -2.75
N GLU A 96 14.20 15.91 -2.92
CA GLU A 96 13.14 15.25 -2.15
C GLU A 96 13.12 13.72 -2.30
N VAL A 97 13.50 13.18 -3.46
CA VAL A 97 13.57 11.72 -3.66
C VAL A 97 14.76 11.15 -2.89
N ALA A 98 15.91 11.82 -2.96
CA ALA A 98 17.10 11.43 -2.18
C ALA A 98 16.86 11.53 -0.67
N LYS A 99 16.18 12.59 -0.20
CA LYS A 99 15.78 12.73 1.20
C LYS A 99 14.82 11.62 1.64
N LYS A 100 13.81 11.29 0.83
CA LYS A 100 12.85 10.21 1.16
C LYS A 100 13.52 8.84 1.25
N LEU A 101 14.52 8.58 0.40
CA LEU A 101 15.36 7.39 0.50
C LEU A 101 16.18 7.40 1.80
N ALA A 102 16.81 8.53 2.13
CA ALA A 102 17.58 8.66 3.37
C ALA A 102 16.71 8.48 4.63
N SER A 103 15.50 9.07 4.67
CA SER A 103 14.57 8.98 5.80
C SER A 103 14.01 7.58 6.02
N ARG A 104 13.84 6.78 4.95
CA ARG A 104 13.42 5.37 5.04
C ARG A 104 14.57 4.43 5.43
N GLY A 105 15.79 4.94 5.54
CA GLY A 105 17.01 4.17 5.63
C GLY A 105 17.56 3.90 4.23
N TRP A 106 18.84 4.19 4.03
CA TRP A 106 19.49 3.95 2.75
C TRP A 106 19.47 2.44 2.44
N PRO A 107 19.07 2.05 1.23
CA PRO A 107 19.07 0.65 0.81
C PRO A 107 20.51 0.09 0.84
N GLN A 108 20.62 -1.22 0.99
CA GLN A 108 21.92 -1.90 0.99
C GLN A 108 22.50 -2.09 -0.41
N ASP A 109 21.64 -2.06 -1.43
CA ASP A 109 21.95 -2.34 -2.84
C ASP A 109 21.46 -1.19 -3.74
N LEU A 110 22.24 -0.91 -4.78
CA LEU A 110 21.90 0.05 -5.84
C LEU A 110 20.56 -0.32 -6.49
N GLU A 111 20.33 -1.59 -6.80
CA GLU A 111 19.10 -2.00 -7.49
C GLU A 111 17.86 -1.76 -6.62
N ALA A 112 18.00 -1.94 -5.30
CA ALA A 112 16.95 -1.58 -4.35
C ALA A 112 16.65 -0.07 -4.34
N ALA A 113 17.69 0.78 -4.46
CA ALA A 113 17.52 2.23 -4.60
C ALA A 113 16.76 2.60 -5.88
N LEU A 114 17.14 2.02 -7.03
CA LEU A 114 16.49 2.29 -8.31
C LEU A 114 15.00 1.91 -8.27
N ARG A 115 14.67 0.69 -7.82
CA ARG A 115 13.27 0.26 -7.67
C ARG A 115 12.46 1.16 -6.74
N ALA A 116 13.06 1.60 -5.63
CA ALA A 116 12.39 2.48 -4.68
C ALA A 116 12.06 3.86 -5.32
N THR A 117 12.95 4.41 -6.15
CA THR A 117 12.65 5.67 -6.84
C THR A 117 11.59 5.53 -7.93
N GLU A 118 11.59 4.42 -8.67
CA GLU A 118 10.62 4.15 -9.73
C GLU A 118 9.21 4.02 -9.16
N THR A 119 9.06 3.31 -8.04
CA THR A 119 7.76 3.20 -7.35
C THR A 119 7.26 4.56 -6.84
N MET A 120 8.16 5.45 -6.40
CA MET A 120 7.80 6.81 -6.00
C MET A 120 7.39 7.68 -7.20
N GLU A 121 8.08 7.59 -8.35
CA GLU A 121 7.72 8.29 -9.58
C GLU A 121 6.36 7.80 -10.11
N ALA A 122 6.17 6.48 -10.18
CA ALA A 122 4.92 5.86 -10.62
C ALA A 122 3.75 6.24 -9.70
N SER A 123 3.96 6.24 -8.38
CA SER A 123 2.93 6.69 -7.45
C SER A 123 2.55 8.15 -7.70
N LYS A 124 3.55 9.03 -7.91
CA LYS A 124 3.29 10.44 -8.21
C LYS A 124 2.54 10.63 -9.54
N THR A 125 2.92 9.93 -10.61
CA THR A 125 2.24 10.06 -11.91
C THR A 125 0.81 9.53 -11.86
N VAL A 126 0.54 8.51 -11.05
CA VAL A 126 -0.81 8.01 -10.79
C VAL A 126 -1.64 9.07 -10.05
N TYR A 127 -1.11 9.67 -8.97
CA TYR A 127 -1.78 10.79 -8.29
C TYR A 127 -2.03 11.98 -9.23
N ASP A 128 -1.03 12.43 -10.01
CA ASP A 128 -1.16 13.53 -10.96
C ASP A 128 -2.21 13.23 -12.07
N ARG A 129 -2.42 11.96 -12.41
CA ARG A 129 -3.46 11.53 -13.38
C ARG A 129 -4.86 11.56 -12.76
N PHE A 130 -4.98 11.29 -11.47
CA PHE A 130 -6.24 11.43 -10.74
C PHE A 130 -6.56 12.90 -10.38
N ASP A 131 -5.55 13.78 -10.32
CA ASP A 131 -5.71 15.21 -10.04
C ASP A 131 -6.08 16.05 -11.29
N ARG A 132 -5.95 15.47 -12.49
CA ARG A 132 -6.36 16.11 -13.77
C ARG A 132 -7.79 15.86 -14.19
N HIS A 133 -8.46 14.87 -13.62
CA HIS A 133 -9.91 14.86 -13.65
C HIS A 133 -10.34 15.74 -12.50
N GLU A 134 -10.97 16.87 -12.86
CA GLU A 134 -11.62 17.82 -11.96
C GLU A 134 -11.81 17.24 -10.57
N ALA A 135 -11.14 17.82 -9.57
CA ALA A 135 -11.72 17.84 -8.24
C ALA A 135 -13.18 18.21 -8.46
N MET A 136 -14.10 17.25 -8.30
CA MET A 136 -15.50 17.59 -8.13
C MET A 136 -15.49 18.62 -7.02
N GLU A 137 -15.89 19.85 -7.36
CA GLU A 137 -15.98 20.95 -6.41
C GLU A 137 -16.92 20.51 -5.28
N ILE A 138 -16.36 19.94 -4.21
CA ILE A 138 -16.98 20.05 -2.90
C ILE A 138 -16.65 21.48 -2.50
N GLY A 139 -17.51 22.40 -2.92
CA GLY A 139 -17.33 23.83 -2.74
C GLY A 139 -16.97 24.15 -1.29
N GLU A 140 -15.69 24.41 -1.05
CA GLU A 140 -15.18 24.86 0.24
C GLU A 140 -15.45 26.37 0.35
N MET A 141 -16.74 26.69 0.56
CA MET A 141 -17.16 27.99 1.02
C MET A 141 -16.76 28.10 2.49
N THR A 142 -15.89 29.07 2.77
CA THR A 142 -15.63 29.60 4.12
C THR A 142 -16.97 29.90 4.81
N ARG A 143 -17.42 29.00 5.68
CA ARG A 143 -18.53 29.24 6.59
C ARG A 143 -17.96 29.39 7.99
N GLN A 144 -18.15 30.59 8.56
CA GLN A 144 -18.30 30.75 10.00
C GLN A 144 -19.17 29.60 10.55
N PRO A 145 -18.90 29.08 11.76
CA PRO A 145 -19.66 27.97 12.31
C PRO A 145 -21.08 28.44 12.61
N GLN A 146 -22.00 28.20 11.68
CA GLN A 146 -23.43 28.27 11.93
C GLN A 146 -23.97 26.85 12.19
N PRO A 147 -24.84 26.67 13.20
CA PRO A 147 -25.42 25.37 13.50
C PRO A 147 -26.38 24.96 12.38
N GLN A 148 -25.96 24.00 11.55
CA GLN A 148 -26.77 23.49 10.44
C GLN A 148 -27.75 22.44 10.96
N GLN A 149 -29.04 22.69 10.77
CA GLN A 149 -30.08 21.68 10.90
C GLN A 149 -29.90 20.60 9.81
N PRO A 150 -30.21 19.32 10.10
CA PRO A 150 -30.00 18.23 9.16
C PRO A 150 -30.92 18.35 7.94
N SER A 151 -30.34 18.52 6.76
CA SER A 151 -31.02 18.46 5.47
C SER A 151 -31.53 17.05 5.19
N GLN A 152 -32.82 16.94 4.85
CA GLN A 152 -33.51 15.69 4.57
C GLN A 152 -32.79 14.88 3.48
N PRO A 153 -32.55 13.57 3.65
CA PRO A 153 -31.96 12.73 2.62
C PRO A 153 -32.90 12.65 1.40
N SER A 154 -32.34 12.60 0.19
CA SER A 154 -33.13 12.52 -1.05
C SER A 154 -34.08 11.31 -1.02
N LEU A 155 -35.22 11.42 -1.72
CA LEU A 155 -36.26 10.37 -1.76
C LEU A 155 -35.70 9.01 -2.19
N ASP A 156 -34.70 9.01 -3.07
CA ASP A 156 -34.05 7.78 -3.53
C ASP A 156 -33.20 7.12 -2.44
N ILE A 157 -32.48 7.91 -1.63
CA ILE A 157 -31.75 7.42 -0.46
C ILE A 157 -32.71 6.83 0.57
N GLN A 158 -33.85 7.49 0.81
CA GLN A 158 -34.88 6.97 1.73
C GLN A 158 -35.48 5.65 1.23
N ARG A 159 -35.76 5.54 -0.08
CA ARG A 159 -36.25 4.30 -0.70
C ARG A 159 -35.23 3.17 -0.57
N LEU A 160 -33.95 3.44 -0.82
CA LEU A 160 -32.87 2.47 -0.64
C LEU A 160 -32.77 2.00 0.81
N HIS A 161 -32.76 2.92 1.78
CA HIS A 161 -32.76 2.56 3.20
C HIS A 161 -33.96 1.68 3.58
N SER A 162 -35.14 1.97 3.03
CA SER A 162 -36.35 1.14 3.26
C SER A 162 -36.22 -0.27 2.68
N HIS A 163 -35.55 -0.41 1.53
CA HIS A 163 -35.33 -1.71 0.90
C HIS A 163 -34.29 -2.53 1.66
N VAL A 164 -33.20 -1.88 2.10
CA VAL A 164 -32.18 -2.51 2.95
C VAL A 164 -32.81 -3.03 4.24
N ALA A 165 -33.59 -2.22 4.95
CA ALA A 165 -34.26 -2.64 6.19
C ALA A 165 -35.22 -3.83 5.98
N LYS A 166 -35.92 -3.89 4.83
CA LYS A 166 -36.79 -5.03 4.48
C LYS A 166 -35.99 -6.30 4.21
N LEU A 167 -34.81 -6.19 3.58
CA LEU A 167 -33.93 -7.32 3.31
C LEU A 167 -33.32 -7.85 4.61
N GLU A 168 -32.88 -6.95 5.50
CA GLU A 168 -32.35 -7.31 6.82
C GLU A 168 -33.38 -8.06 7.67
N ALA A 169 -34.63 -7.58 7.72
CA ALA A 169 -35.69 -8.26 8.47
C ALA A 169 -36.06 -9.63 7.89
N LYS A 170 -35.94 -9.82 6.57
CA LYS A 170 -36.13 -11.13 5.94
C LYS A 170 -34.99 -12.08 6.27
N LEU A 171 -33.76 -11.57 6.29
CA LEU A 171 -32.57 -12.34 6.64
C LEU A 171 -32.64 -12.82 8.10
N ASP A 172 -33.02 -11.96 9.04
CA ASP A 172 -33.20 -12.32 10.46
C ASP A 172 -34.26 -13.42 10.63
N ARG A 173 -35.38 -13.35 9.90
CA ARG A 173 -36.41 -14.41 9.95
C ARG A 173 -35.92 -15.75 9.41
N MET A 174 -35.05 -15.75 8.41
CA MET A 174 -34.46 -16.99 7.88
C MET A 174 -33.41 -17.57 8.80
N GLN A 175 -32.66 -16.72 9.53
CA GLN A 175 -31.61 -17.15 10.43
C GLN A 175 -32.09 -17.45 11.86
N ARG A 176 -33.30 -17.03 12.25
CA ARG A 176 -33.82 -17.26 13.59
C ARG A 176 -34.22 -18.72 13.80
N PRO A 177 -33.59 -19.47 14.72
CA PRO A 177 -34.01 -20.82 15.04
C PRO A 177 -35.41 -20.81 15.69
N PRO A 178 -36.25 -21.84 15.45
CA PRO A 178 -37.58 -21.90 16.05
C PRO A 178 -37.48 -21.95 17.58
N PRO A 179 -38.35 -21.25 18.34
CA PRO A 179 -38.27 -21.23 19.79
C PRO A 179 -38.52 -22.63 20.37
N SER A 180 -37.44 -23.27 20.79
CA SER A 180 -37.42 -24.56 21.49
C SER A 180 -38.05 -24.44 22.88
N SER A 181 -38.96 -25.37 23.19
CA SER A 181 -39.58 -25.68 24.50
C SER A 181 -40.61 -24.67 25.05
N ARG A 182 -41.92 -24.95 24.81
CA ARG A 182 -43.05 -24.29 25.48
C ARG A 182 -43.14 -24.73 26.95
N LYS A 183 -42.26 -24.19 27.79
CA LYS A 183 -42.39 -24.23 29.26
C LYS A 183 -43.40 -23.19 29.73
N CYS A 184 -44.24 -23.56 30.69
CA CYS A 184 -45.23 -22.67 31.28
C CYS A 184 -44.52 -21.48 31.93
N PHE A 185 -44.82 -20.26 31.48
CA PHE A 185 -44.20 -19.03 32.02
C PHE A 185 -44.50 -18.76 33.49
N ASN A 186 -45.47 -19.46 34.10
CA ASN A 186 -45.85 -19.27 35.49
C ASN A 186 -45.20 -20.27 36.46
N CYS A 187 -45.00 -21.53 36.05
CA CYS A 187 -44.43 -22.58 36.92
C CYS A 187 -43.19 -23.27 36.33
N GLY A 188 -42.74 -22.89 35.13
CA GLY A 188 -41.55 -23.43 34.48
C GLY A 188 -41.69 -24.85 33.92
N ARG A 189 -42.81 -25.56 34.15
CA ARG A 189 -43.03 -26.93 33.67
C ARG A 189 -43.51 -26.97 32.22
N GLU A 190 -43.06 -27.95 31.45
CA GLU A 190 -43.45 -28.17 30.06
C GLU A 190 -44.80 -28.90 29.93
N GLY A 191 -45.41 -28.85 28.75
CA GLY A 191 -46.70 -29.50 28.45
C GLY A 191 -47.95 -28.63 28.59
N HIS A 192 -47.85 -27.40 29.12
CA HIS A 192 -48.96 -26.44 29.15
C HIS A 192 -48.48 -24.98 29.08
N LEU A 193 -49.37 -24.07 28.65
CA LEU A 193 -49.13 -22.62 28.63
C LEU A 193 -49.60 -21.99 29.95
N ALA A 194 -49.07 -20.80 30.29
CA ALA A 194 -49.40 -20.09 31.53
C ALA A 194 -50.90 -19.88 31.76
N ARG A 195 -51.69 -19.76 30.68
CA ARG A 195 -53.16 -19.63 30.72
C ARG A 195 -53.88 -20.88 31.23
N ASN A 196 -53.28 -22.06 31.10
CA ASN A 196 -53.84 -23.35 31.52
C ASN A 196 -53.13 -23.90 32.78
N CYS A 197 -52.45 -23.04 33.54
CA CYS A 197 -51.70 -23.44 34.72
C CYS A 197 -52.65 -23.68 35.92
N ARG A 198 -52.76 -24.94 36.36
CA ARG A 198 -53.63 -25.35 37.48
C ARG A 198 -53.29 -24.66 38.82
N GLU A 199 -52.09 -24.13 39.00
CA GLU A 199 -51.65 -23.46 40.24
C GLU A 199 -52.23 -22.04 40.41
N LEU A 200 -52.64 -21.38 39.34
CA LEU A 200 -53.24 -20.04 39.40
C LEU A 200 -54.71 -20.05 39.85
N ASN A 201 -55.42 -21.16 39.70
CA ASN A 201 -56.86 -21.25 40.02
C ASN A 201 -57.15 -21.51 41.51
N ARG A 202 -56.13 -21.69 42.37
CA ARG A 202 -56.31 -21.89 43.82
C ARG A 202 -56.16 -20.62 44.67
N ARG A 203 -55.71 -19.50 44.09
CA ARG A 203 -55.42 -18.25 44.84
C ARG A 203 -56.49 -17.15 44.73
N GLN A 204 -57.59 -17.37 44.00
CA GLN A 204 -58.65 -16.35 43.77
C GLN A 204 -60.00 -16.64 44.47
N VAL A 205 -60.04 -17.42 45.57
CA VAL A 205 -61.32 -17.72 46.25
C VAL A 205 -61.63 -16.80 47.44
N HIS A 206 -60.74 -15.90 47.89
CA HIS A 206 -61.03 -15.07 49.08
C HIS A 206 -60.56 -13.62 48.92
N ALA A 207 -61.50 -12.70 48.64
CA ALA A 207 -61.71 -11.40 49.31
C ALA A 207 -62.40 -10.37 48.38
N PRO A 208 -63.36 -9.55 48.88
CA PRO A 208 -64.28 -8.76 48.06
C PRO A 208 -63.71 -7.42 47.56
N ARG A 209 -64.21 -6.97 46.39
CA ARG A 209 -63.92 -5.68 45.74
C ARG A 209 -64.79 -4.55 46.30
N ALA A 210 -64.15 -3.52 46.86
CA ALA A 210 -64.74 -2.19 47.06
C ALA A 210 -64.68 -1.38 45.75
N GLY A 211 -65.77 -0.68 45.44
CA GLY A 211 -65.95 0.07 44.19
C GLY A 211 -65.53 1.53 44.26
N SER A 212 -65.37 2.16 43.08
CA SER A 212 -65.76 3.54 42.77
C SER A 212 -65.45 3.81 41.29
N VAL A 213 -66.48 4.01 40.45
CA VAL A 213 -67.04 5.30 39.99
C VAL A 213 -66.36 5.81 38.72
N ASN A 214 -67.16 5.83 37.64
CA ASN A 214 -66.93 6.46 36.35
C ASN A 214 -66.95 7.99 36.47
N GLN A 215 -66.11 8.68 35.68
CA GLN A 215 -66.46 10.02 35.21
C GLN A 215 -65.87 10.33 33.82
N VAL A 216 -66.76 10.83 32.98
CA VAL A 216 -66.64 11.23 31.56
C VAL A 216 -66.31 12.71 31.50
N HIS A 217 -65.36 13.16 30.66
CA HIS A 217 -65.31 14.51 30.05
C HIS A 217 -64.42 14.40 28.79
N ASN A 218 -64.88 14.52 27.53
CA ASN A 218 -65.51 15.59 26.76
C ASN A 218 -64.56 16.73 26.29
N SER A 219 -64.41 16.82 24.96
CA SER A 219 -64.18 17.96 24.04
C SER A 219 -63.39 19.21 24.47
N LYS A 220 -62.52 19.71 23.57
CA LYS A 220 -62.79 20.91 22.73
C LYS A 220 -61.58 21.39 21.93
N ASN A 221 -61.94 21.87 20.72
CA ASN A 221 -61.29 22.86 19.84
C ASN A 221 -59.85 22.66 19.37
#